data_AF-A0A9E8SGU1-F1
#
_entry.id   AF-A0A9E8SGU1-F1
#
_cell.length_a   1.000
_cell.length_b   1.000
_cell.length_c   1.000
_cell.angle_alpha   90.00
_cell.angle_beta   90.00
_cell.angle_gamma   90.00
#
_symmetry.space_group_name_H-M   'P 1'
#
loop_
_entity.id
_entity.type
_entity.pdbx_description
1 polymer ?
#
loop_
_entity_poly.entity_id
_entity_poly.type
_entity_poly.pdbx_seq_one_letter_code
_entity_poly.pdbx_strand_id
1 'polypeptide(L)' 'MKNSWKCNQCGYILQQNIPPAKCPSCQKDCTFIDVSCYTPDCGGPGSGNIDPQLIKKEPER' A
#
# COMPACT_ATOMS: atom_id res chain seq x y z
N MET A 1 6.59 -3.42 13.45
CA MET A 1 6.02 -3.90 12.17
C MET A 1 5.62 -2.66 11.38
N LYS A 2 6.07 -2.51 10.14
CA LYS A 2 5.73 -1.35 9.30
C LYS A 2 4.80 -1.84 8.20
N ASN A 3 3.59 -1.30 8.14
CA ASN A 3 2.64 -1.60 7.08
C ASN A 3 2.97 -0.79 5.83
N SER A 4 2.69 -1.35 4.66
CA SER A 4 2.87 -0.67 3.39
C SER A 4 1.52 -0.14 2.96
N TRP A 5 1.41 1.16 2.75
CA TRP A 5 0.17 1.82 2.38
C TRP A 5 0.29 2.39 0.97
N LYS A 6 -0.75 2.29 0.16
CA LYS A 6 -0.81 2.86 -1.18
C LYS A 6 -1.90 3.91 -1.23
N CYS A 7 -1.54 5.11 -1.68
CA CYS A 7 -2.48 6.18 -1.93
C CYS A 7 -3.41 5.78 -3.08
N ASN A 8 -4.72 5.77 -2.82
CA ASN A 8 -5.72 5.48 -3.83
C ASN A 8 -5.78 6.56 -4.94
N GLN A 9 -5.38 7.79 -4.64
CA GLN A 9 -5.49 8.92 -5.58
C GLN A 9 -4.31 8.99 -6.57
N CYS A 10 -3.07 8.97 -6.06
CA CYS A 10 -1.87 9.11 -6.91
C CYS A 10 -1.06 7.82 -7.06
N GLY A 11 -1.36 6.77 -6.30
CA GLY A 11 -0.59 5.53 -6.30
C GLY A 11 0.70 5.58 -5.48
N TYR A 12 0.96 6.66 -4.73
CA TYR A 12 2.14 6.78 -3.87
C TYR A 12 2.14 5.74 -2.75
N ILE A 13 3.26 5.04 -2.58
CA ILE A 13 3.42 4.02 -1.54
C ILE A 13 4.27 4.57 -0.40
N LEU A 14 3.84 4.35 0.83
CA LEU A 14 4.55 4.73 2.05
C LEU A 14 4.49 3.64 3.10
N GLN A 15 5.61 3.38 3.76
CA GLN A 15 5.72 2.40 4.83
C GLN A 15 5.62 3.06 6.20
N GLN A 16 4.53 2.79 6.91
CA GLN A 16 4.25 3.32 8.25
C GLN A 16 3.21 2.47 8.96
N ASN A 17 3.15 2.54 10.29
CA ASN A 17 2.18 1.75 11.05
C ASN A 17 0.73 2.23 10.82
N ILE A 18 0.58 3.55 10.69
CA ILE A 18 -0.72 4.22 10.52
C ILE A 18 -0.53 5.22 9.37
N PRO A 19 -1.39 5.23 8.34
CA PRO A 19 -1.27 6.17 7.24
C PRO A 19 -1.68 7.59 7.68
N PRO A 20 -1.13 8.64 7.05
CA PRO A 20 -1.50 10.00 7.36
C PRO A 20 -2.84 10.34 6.69
N ALA A 21 -3.59 11.30 7.23
CA ALA A 21 -4.80 11.80 6.57
C ALA A 21 -4.47 12.44 5.20
N LYS A 22 -3.40 13.23 5.17
CA LYS A 22 -2.89 13.88 3.94
C LYS A 22 -1.75 13.11 3.32
N CYS A 23 -1.86 12.84 2.02
CA CYS A 23 -0.79 12.18 1.29
C CYS A 23 0.41 13.12 1.10
N PRO A 24 1.65 12.70 1.44
CA PRO A 24 2.83 13.55 1.27
C PRO A 24 3.22 13.78 -0.19
N SER A 25 2.72 12.95 -1.11
CA SER A 25 2.99 13.08 -2.55
C SER A 25 2.04 14.07 -3.24
N CYS A 26 0.72 13.91 -3.06
CA CYS A 26 -0.27 14.78 -3.71
C CYS A 26 -0.88 15.85 -2.78
N GLN A 27 -0.53 15.85 -1.49
CA GLN A 27 -0.93 16.81 -0.46
C GLN A 27 -2.45 16.97 -0.27
N LYS A 28 -3.22 15.96 -0.65
CA LYS A 28 -4.68 15.89 -0.51
C LYS A 28 -5.07 14.85 0.54
N ASP A 29 -6.25 15.00 1.12
CA ASP A 29 -6.88 13.98 1.95
C ASP A 29 -7.21 12.76 1.10
N CYS A 30 -6.48 11.66 1.34
CA CYS A 30 -6.51 10.47 0.50
C CYS A 30 -6.71 9.22 1.35
N THR A 31 -7.48 8.28 0.82
CA THR A 31 -7.56 6.94 1.40
C THR A 31 -6.31 6.15 1.06
N PHE A 32 -5.74 5.54 2.09
CA PHE A 32 -4.60 4.67 1.98
C PHE A 32 -5.05 3.22 2.09
N ILE A 33 -4.68 2.44 1.09
CA ILE A 33 -4.98 1.01 1.01
C ILE A 33 -3.78 0.27 1.57
N ASP A 34 -3.98 -0.62 2.53
CA ASP A 34 -2.91 -1.50 2.98
C ASP A 34 -2.56 -2.46 1.84
N VAL A 35 -1.30 -2.43 1.45
CA VAL A 35 -0.71 -3.27 0.41
C VAL A 35 0.37 -4.18 0.97
N SER A 36 0.37 -4.42 2.28
CA SER A 36 1.33 -5.32 2.90
C SER A 36 1.16 -6.73 2.37
N CYS A 37 2.28 -7.40 2.14
CA CYS A 37 2.28 -8.80 1.76
C CYS A 37 1.77 -9.66 2.92
N TYR A 38 0.61 -10.30 2.73
CA TYR A 38 0.05 -11.28 3.67
C TYR A 38 -0.03 -12.69 3.07
N THR A 39 0.22 -12.83 1.76
CA THR A 39 0.18 -14.12 1.08
C THR A 39 1.57 -14.74 1.06
N PRO A 40 1.69 -16.08 1.18
CA PRO A 40 2.99 -16.76 1.09
C PRO A 40 3.67 -16.57 -0.28
N ASP A 41 2.90 -16.30 -1.33
CA ASP A 41 3.40 -16.06 -2.69
C ASP A 41 4.32 -14.83 -2.78
N CYS A 42 3.98 -13.74 -2.08
CA CYS A 42 4.83 -12.55 -1.97
C CYS A 42 5.82 -12.62 -0.79
N GLY A 43 5.87 -13.74 -0.04
CA GLY A 43 6.76 -13.97 1.10
C GLY A 43 6.07 -14.03 2.47
N GLY A 44 4.76 -13.80 2.55
CA GLY A 44 3.99 -13.93 3.78
C GLY A 44 4.09 -12.74 4.76
N PRO A 45 3.27 -12.78 5.84
CA PRO A 45 3.24 -11.73 6.83
C PRO A 45 4.59 -11.58 7.53
N GLY A 46 5.19 -10.38 7.42
CA GLY A 46 6.47 -10.07 8.06
C GLY A 46 7.69 -10.10 7.13
N SER A 47 7.53 -10.50 5.86
CA SER A 47 8.62 -10.44 4.87
C SER A 47 9.03 -9.02 4.47
N GLY A 48 8.25 -8.00 4.85
CA GLY A 48 8.52 -6.60 4.47
C GLY A 48 8.23 -6.30 2.99
N ASN A 49 7.80 -7.31 2.23
CA ASN A 49 7.36 -7.20 0.86
C ASN A 49 5.98 -6.54 0.76
N ILE A 50 5.68 -6.06 -0.45
CA ILE A 50 4.42 -5.41 -0.80
C ILE A 50 3.71 -6.34 -1.77
N ASP A 51 2.39 -6.53 -1.61
CA ASP A 51 1.64 -7.43 -2.48
C ASP A 51 1.53 -6.84 -3.90
N PRO A 52 2.18 -7.44 -4.92
CA PRO A 52 2.20 -6.89 -6.27
C PRO A 52 0.82 -6.83 -6.92
N GLN A 53 -0.14 -7.63 -6.48
CA GLN A 53 -1.52 -7.61 -6.99
C GLN A 53 -2.23 -6.33 -6.57
N LEU A 54 -1.95 -5.84 -5.36
CA LEU A 54 -2.55 -4.61 -4.83
C LEU A 54 -1.89 -3.34 -5.41
N ILE A 55 -0.67 -3.44 -5.94
CA ILE A 55 0.04 -2.30 -6.55
C ILE A 55 -0.29 -2.14 -8.03
N LYS A 56 -0.42 -3.26 -8.75
CA LYS A 56 -0.85 -3.24 -10.15
C LYS A 56 -2.24 -2.59 -10.20
N LYS A 57 -2.43 -1.62 -11.08
CA LYS A 57 -3.77 -1.16 -11.44
C LYS A 57 -4.44 -2.39 -12.03
N GLU A 58 -5.33 -3.03 -11.29
CA GLU A 58 -6.08 -4.16 -11.81
C GLU A 58 -6.81 -3.67 -13.07
N PRO A 59 -6.52 -4.19 -14.27
CA PRO A 59 -7.56 -4.18 -15.27
C PRO A 59 -8.58 -5.19 -14.75
N GLU A 60 -9.69 -4.67 -14.24
CA GLU A 60 -10.92 -5.43 -14.05
C GLU A 60 -11.11 -6.38 -15.23
N ARG A 61 -10.96 -7.69 -14.98
CA ARG A 61 -11.59 -8.79 -15.73
C ARG A 61 -11.26 -10.17 -15.18
#